data_AF-S5YJ08-F1
#
_entry.id   AF-S5YJ08-F1
#
_cell.length_a   1.000
_cell.length_b   1.000
_cell.length_c   1.000
_cell.angle_alpha   90.00
_cell.angle_beta   90.00
_cell.angle_gamma   90.00
#
_symmetry.space_group_name_H-M   'P 1'
#
loop_
_entity.id
_entity.type
_entity.pdbx_description
1 polymer ?
#
loop_
_entity_poly.entity_id
_entity_poly.type
_entity_poly.pdbx_seq_one_letter_code
_entity_poly.pdbx_strand_id
1 'polypeptide(L)' 'MAMSAVAPDFQVEPIPLSKWAPWAIFAGVIMLLAMYFVTTEQGAVALFDGMYVHEFVHDARHLLGFPCH' A
#
# COMPACT_ATOMS: atom_id res chain seq x y z
N MET A 1 -11.39 -40.20 -42.69
CA MET A 1 -10.34 -40.10 -41.65
C MET A 1 -10.50 -38.76 -40.98
N ALA A 2 -10.83 -38.70 -39.70
CA ALA A 2 -10.96 -37.44 -38.95
C ALA A 2 -9.68 -37.22 -38.14
N MET A 3 -9.05 -36.06 -38.30
CA MET A 3 -7.84 -35.69 -37.58
C MET A 3 -8.24 -35.05 -36.25
N SER A 4 -7.94 -35.71 -35.13
CA SER A 4 -8.11 -35.08 -33.81
C SER A 4 -7.03 -34.02 -33.63
N ALA A 5 -7.44 -32.78 -33.41
CA ALA A 5 -6.55 -31.71 -32.99
C ALA A 5 -6.32 -31.83 -31.47
N VAL A 6 -5.06 -31.95 -31.05
CA VAL A 6 -4.68 -31.83 -29.63
C VAL A 6 -4.72 -30.35 -29.28
N ALA A 7 -5.61 -29.98 -28.35
CA ALA A 7 -5.60 -28.64 -27.77
C ALA A 7 -4.35 -28.47 -26.90
N PRO A 8 -3.68 -27.30 -26.93
CA PRO A 8 -2.54 -27.05 -26.08
C PRO A 8 -2.96 -27.10 -24.61
N ASP A 9 -2.22 -27.85 -23.81
CA ASP A 9 -2.37 -27.90 -22.36
C ASP A 9 -1.77 -26.62 -21.76
N PHE A 10 -2.62 -25.71 -21.29
CA PHE A 10 -2.20 -24.44 -20.71
C PHE A 10 -2.17 -24.59 -19.18
N GLN A 11 -1.01 -24.95 -18.64
CA GLN A 11 -0.81 -25.07 -17.22
C GLN A 11 -0.52 -23.69 -16.63
N VAL A 12 -1.41 -23.18 -15.77
CA VAL A 12 -1.20 -21.93 -15.03
C VAL A 12 -0.24 -22.21 -13.89
N GLU A 13 1.02 -21.84 -14.06
CA GLU A 13 2.00 -21.97 -12.98
C GLU A 13 1.86 -20.80 -11.99
N PRO A 14 1.59 -21.07 -10.70
CA PRO A 14 1.47 -20.01 -9.70
C PRO A 14 2.81 -19.29 -9.51
N ILE A 15 2.77 -17.95 -9.40
CA ILE A 15 3.98 -17.19 -9.11
C ILE A 15 4.40 -17.49 -7.65
N PRO A 16 5.64 -17.92 -7.41
CA PRO A 16 6.08 -18.27 -6.06
C PRO A 16 6.11 -17.05 -5.14
N LEU A 17 5.70 -17.23 -3.88
CA LEU A 17 5.63 -16.17 -2.88
C LEU A 17 6.98 -15.49 -2.63
N SER A 18 8.09 -16.22 -2.76
CA SER A 18 9.44 -15.66 -2.59
C SER A 18 9.76 -14.53 -3.58
N LYS A 19 9.11 -14.52 -4.75
CA LYS A 19 9.26 -13.43 -5.73
C LYS A 19 8.46 -12.18 -5.36
N TRP A 20 7.34 -12.35 -4.65
CA TRP A 20 6.48 -11.25 -4.20
C TRP A 20 6.88 -10.70 -2.83
N ALA A 21 7.39 -11.55 -1.95
CA ALA A 21 7.65 -11.23 -0.56
C ALA A 21 8.51 -9.96 -0.37
N PRO A 22 9.61 -9.72 -1.11
CA PRO A 22 10.41 -8.50 -0.94
C PRO A 22 9.60 -7.23 -1.23
N TRP A 23 8.77 -7.25 -2.28
CA TRP A 23 7.94 -6.12 -2.69
C TRP A 23 6.79 -5.88 -1.73
N ALA A 24 6.14 -6.95 -1.26
CA ALA A 24 5.09 -6.87 -0.26
C ALA A 24 5.61 -6.32 1.08
N ILE A 25 6.79 -6.77 1.51
CA ILE A 25 7.46 -6.25 2.72
C ILE A 25 7.81 -4.78 2.52
N PHE A 26 8.41 -4.42 1.38
CA PHE A 26 8.75 -3.02 1.08
C PHE A 26 7.50 -2.12 1.12
N ALA A 27 6.44 -2.50 0.40
CA ALA A 27 5.18 -1.77 0.41
C ALA A 27 4.56 -1.70 1.81
N GLY A 28 4.62 -2.79 2.57
CA GLY A 28 4.15 -2.85 3.96
C GLY A 28 4.91 -1.88 4.87
N VAL A 29 6.23 -1.79 4.74
CA VAL A 29 7.04 -0.83 5.50
C VAL A 29 6.68 0.61 5.13
N ILE A 30 6.52 0.92 3.83
CA ILE A 30 6.10 2.25 3.39
C ILE A 30 4.70 2.60 3.90
N MET A 31 3.77 1.63 3.88
CA MET A 31 2.43 1.80 4.44
C MET A 31 2.49 2.11 5.94
N LEU A 32 3.28 1.37 6.72
CA LEU A 32 3.42 1.61 8.16
C LEU A 32 4.04 2.98 8.45
N LEU A 33 5.03 3.41 7.66
CA LEU A 33 5.58 4.77 7.76
C LEU A 33 4.50 5.82 7.46
N ALA A 34 3.75 5.66 6.37
CA ALA A 34 2.65 6.57 6.05
C ALA A 34 1.61 6.64 7.17
N MET A 35 1.23 5.48 7.74
CA MET A 35 0.31 5.42 8.88
C MET A 35 0.88 6.12 10.12
N TYR A 36 2.17 5.96 10.41
CA TYR A 36 2.83 6.69 11.50
C TYR A 36 2.68 8.21 11.32
N PHE A 37 2.99 8.72 10.13
CA PHE A 37 2.83 10.15 9.85
C PHE A 37 1.37 10.60 9.98
N VAL A 38 0.43 9.90 9.35
CA VAL A 38 -1.00 10.27 9.38
C VAL A 38 -1.62 10.26 10.78
N THR A 39 -1.19 9.32 11.64
CA THR A 39 -1.80 9.12 12.96
C THR A 39 -1.06 9.83 14.10
N THR A 40 0.26 9.77 14.12
CA THR A 40 1.08 10.22 15.26
C THR A 40 1.82 11.54 15.03
N GLU A 41 2.17 11.87 13.78
CA GLU A 41 2.95 13.05 13.45
C GLU A 41 2.05 14.11 12.78
N GLN A 42 1.38 14.94 13.59
CA GLN A 42 0.48 16.01 13.11
C GLN A 42 1.22 17.33 12.81
N GLY A 43 2.43 17.26 12.27
CA GLY A 43 3.34 18.40 12.13
C GLY A 43 4.21 18.68 13.37
N ALA A 44 4.38 17.69 14.26
CA ALA A 44 5.19 17.80 15.46
C ALA A 44 6.70 17.98 15.18
N VAL A 45 7.17 17.55 14.00
CA VAL A 45 8.55 17.79 13.54
C VAL A 45 8.63 18.80 12.40
N ALA A 46 7.56 19.55 12.15
CA ALA A 46 7.57 20.58 11.13
C ALA A 46 8.60 21.67 11.48
N LEU A 47 9.59 21.86 10.59
CA LEU A 47 10.61 22.90 10.72
C LEU A 47 10.08 24.31 10.40
N PHE A 48 8.93 24.38 9.73
CA PHE A 48 8.24 25.60 9.36
C PHE A 48 6.80 25.51 9.83
N ASP A 49 6.27 26.63 10.33
CA ASP A 49 4.87 26.71 10.72
C ASP A 49 3.97 26.45 9.50
N GLY A 50 3.04 25.50 9.63
CA GLY A 50 2.48 24.81 8.47
C GLY A 50 1.05 24.34 8.66
N MET A 51 0.09 25.26 8.55
CA MET A 51 -1.34 24.96 8.47
C MET A 51 -1.65 23.94 7.37
N TYR A 52 -1.02 24.05 6.21
CA TYR A 52 -1.27 23.15 5.07
C TYR A 52 -0.89 21.69 5.33
N VAL A 53 0.26 21.45 5.98
CA VAL A 53 0.68 20.09 6.31
C VAL A 53 -0.24 19.52 7.39
N HIS A 54 -0.55 20.35 8.39
CA HIS A 54 -1.47 19.96 9.46
C HIS A 54 -2.85 19.58 8.90
N GLU A 55 -3.45 20.40 8.05
CA GLU A 55 -4.75 20.14 7.42
C GLU A 55 -4.71 18.91 6.50
N PHE A 56 -3.66 18.75 5.69
CA PHE A 56 -3.52 17.59 4.81
C PHE A 56 -3.44 16.27 5.60
N VAL A 57 -2.62 16.23 6.65
CA VAL A 57 -2.47 15.05 7.52
C VAL A 57 -3.75 14.80 8.32
N HIS A 58 -4.41 15.88 8.76
CA HIS A 58 -5.70 15.82 9.44
C HIS A 58 -6.81 15.23 8.54
N ASP A 59 -6.86 15.61 7.27
CA ASP A 59 -7.82 15.06 6.30
C ASP A 59 -7.52 13.60 5.94
N ALA A 60 -6.24 13.23 5.81
CA ALA A 60 -5.84 11.85 5.61
C ALA A 60 -6.27 10.95 6.79
N ARG A 61 -6.19 11.46 8.02
CA ARG A 61 -6.69 10.76 9.22
C ARG A 61 -8.19 10.47 9.12
N HIS A 62 -8.97 11.45 8.68
CA HIS A 62 -10.41 11.26 8.47
C HIS A 62 -10.71 10.27 7.35
N LEU A 63 -9.95 10.31 6.25
CA LEU A 63 -10.10 9.36 5.15
C LEU A 63 -9.89 7.92 5.63
N LEU A 64 -8.96 7.71 6.56
CA LEU A 64 -8.69 6.42 7.20
C LEU A 64 -9.68 6.08 8.34
N GLY A 65 -10.67 6.94 8.61
CA GLY A 65 -11.74 6.71 9.58
C GLY A 65 -11.35 6.95 11.04
N PHE A 66 -10.18 7.53 11.30
CA PHE A 66 -9.76 7.86 12.66
C PHE A 66 -10.45 9.14 13.14
N PRO A 67 -10.89 9.21 14.41
CA PRO A 67 -11.60 10.37 14.96
C PRO A 67 -10.68 11.59 15.13
N CYS A 68 -11.29 12.78 15.09
CA CYS A 68 -10.66 14.04 15.43
C CYS A 68 -11.15 14.60 16.77
N HIS A 69 -10.20 14.74 17.71
CA HIS A 69 -10.38 15.29 19.07
C HIS A 69 -11.28 14.48 20.01
#